data_AF-A0A4W6FS67-F1
#
_entry.id   AF-A0A4W6FS67-F1
#
_cell.length_a   1.000
_cell.length_b   1.000
_cell.length_c   1.000
_cell.angle_alpha   90.00
_cell.angle_beta   90.00
_cell.angle_gamma   90.00
#
_symmetry.space_group_name_H-M   'P 1'
#
loop_
_entity.id
_entity.type
_entity.pdbx_description
1 polymer ?
#
loop_
_entity_poly.entity_id
_entity_poly.type
_entity_poly.pdbx_seq_one_letter_code
_entity_poly.pdbx_strand_id
1 'polypeptide(L)'
;MKEVLYSNLVQANLEEQKKLRGTIEEADEMIKSLDECICQLETGMTAVGKFIILPCLLSFYEWTKQFRPATELFIFPLPLELAAVEEKGFDDKPSLKSCQEEMKKVTEALVDDERQMSELELQKKQNSNKLNRLKAETKNLESHVTILHMVNEWKFGEKTDNCTTYTFLHETMHLQLVYEKSNGTDADNQSERKISHITFKLQLDDEKSQCHARLVHKLLSQYIESETSWVEKYPTKRHVPKLLHDVSLVVSRCRLLGEEIRLLKMWGGLRLDILDISCVDTQ
;
A
#
# COMPACT_ATOMS: atom_id res chain seq x y z
N MET A 1 -24.98 -27.33 -16.62
CA MET A 1 -24.17 -27.72 -15.44
C MET A 1 -22.88 -26.92 -15.33
N LYS A 2 -22.04 -26.80 -16.38
CA LYS A 2 -20.81 -25.99 -16.34
C LYS A 2 -21.03 -24.47 -16.14
N GLU A 3 -22.09 -23.91 -16.73
CA GLU A 3 -22.41 -22.47 -16.59
C GLU A 3 -22.80 -22.08 -15.16
N VAL A 4 -23.56 -22.93 -14.48
CA VAL A 4 -23.96 -22.72 -13.08
C VAL A 4 -22.73 -22.72 -12.18
N LEU A 5 -21.79 -23.63 -12.42
CA LEU A 5 -20.52 -23.70 -11.66
C LEU A 5 -19.64 -22.47 -11.90
N TYR A 6 -19.55 -21.98 -13.14
CA TYR A 6 -18.75 -20.80 -13.45
C TYR A 6 -19.36 -19.51 -12.88
N SER A 7 -20.69 -19.37 -12.95
CA SER A 7 -21.41 -18.24 -12.35
C SER A 7 -21.21 -18.19 -10.83
N ASN A 8 -21.31 -19.35 -10.17
CA ASN A 8 -21.08 -19.46 -8.73
C ASN A 8 -19.63 -19.10 -8.36
N LEU A 9 -18.65 -19.54 -9.16
CA LEU A 9 -17.24 -19.22 -8.93
C LEU A 9 -16.95 -17.71 -9.10
N VAL A 10 -17.48 -17.09 -10.15
CA VAL A 10 -17.31 -15.65 -10.39
C VAL A 10 -17.97 -14.82 -9.29
N GLN A 11 -19.15 -15.24 -8.84
CA GLN A 11 -19.87 -14.56 -7.77
C GLN A 11 -19.16 -14.69 -6.42
N ALA A 12 -18.70 -15.89 -6.07
CA ALA A 12 -17.90 -16.12 -4.87
C ALA A 12 -16.60 -15.30 -4.88
N ASN A 13 -15.90 -15.25 -6.02
CA ASN A 13 -14.68 -14.47 -6.16
C ASN A 13 -14.96 -12.95 -6.02
N LEU A 14 -16.06 -12.45 -6.58
CA LEU A 14 -16.46 -11.05 -6.42
C LEU A 14 -16.81 -10.69 -4.97
N GLU A 15 -17.47 -11.59 -4.25
CA GLU A 15 -17.77 -11.44 -2.82
C GLU A 15 -16.50 -11.44 -1.97
N GLU A 16 -15.56 -12.35 -2.24
CA GLU A 16 -14.26 -12.36 -1.58
C GLU A 16 -13.46 -11.07 -1.87
N GLN A 17 -13.45 -10.58 -3.12
CA GLN A 17 -12.79 -9.34 -3.48
C GLN A 17 -13.39 -8.11 -2.78
N LYS A 18 -14.72 -8.05 -2.63
CA LYS A 18 -15.38 -6.97 -1.88
C LYS A 18 -15.05 -7.04 -0.39
N LYS A 19 -15.04 -8.24 0.18
CA LYS A 19 -14.65 -8.45 1.58
C LYS A 19 -13.20 -8.04 1.84
N LEU A 20 -12.30 -8.45 0.95
CA LEU A 20 -10.88 -8.07 1.01
C LEU A 20 -10.70 -6.56 0.92
N ARG A 21 -11.41 -5.89 0.01
CA ARG A 21 -11.39 -4.42 -0.09
C ARG A 21 -11.83 -3.74 1.20
N GLY A 22 -12.93 -4.20 1.81
CA GLY A 22 -13.39 -3.66 3.09
C GLY A 22 -12.36 -3.83 4.21
N THR A 23 -11.69 -4.99 4.28
CA THR A 23 -10.62 -5.20 5.27
C THR A 23 -9.37 -4.36 5.00
N ILE A 24 -9.08 -4.02 3.75
CA ILE A 24 -7.97 -3.12 3.40
C ILE A 24 -8.31 -1.68 3.81
N GLU A 25 -9.53 -1.21 3.53
CA GLU A 25 -9.99 0.12 3.95
C GLU A 25 -9.98 0.27 5.47
N GLU A 26 -10.39 -0.77 6.21
CA GLU A 26 -10.30 -0.79 7.68
C GLU A 26 -8.83 -0.75 8.18
N ALA A 27 -7.93 -1.48 7.51
CA ALA A 27 -6.51 -1.44 7.82
C ALA A 27 -5.86 -0.07 7.55
N ASP A 28 -6.25 0.60 6.45
CA ASP A 28 -5.76 1.94 6.12
C ASP A 28 -6.19 2.99 7.17
N GLU A 29 -7.43 2.92 7.65
CA GLU A 29 -7.89 3.80 8.74
C GLU A 29 -7.14 3.52 10.06
N MET A 30 -6.87 2.25 10.37
CA MET A 30 -6.04 1.89 11.53
C MET A 30 -4.60 2.40 11.39
N ILE A 31 -3.99 2.29 10.20
CA ILE A 31 -2.64 2.81 9.93
C ILE A 31 -2.61 4.32 10.12
N LYS A 32 -3.62 5.04 9.61
CA LYS A 32 -3.72 6.49 9.74
C LYS A 32 -3.83 6.94 11.20
N SER A 33 -4.61 6.23 12.02
CA SER A 33 -4.70 6.48 13.46
C SER A 33 -3.38 6.20 14.19
N LEU A 34 -2.65 5.15 13.78
CA LEU A 34 -1.32 4.87 14.33
C LEU A 34 -0.30 5.95 13.96
N ASP A 35 -0.30 6.43 12.73
CA ASP A 35 0.60 7.51 12.28
C ASP A 35 0.34 8.79 13.08
N GLU A 36 -0.92 9.12 13.35
CA GLU A 36 -1.28 10.26 14.20
C GLU A 36 -0.75 10.09 15.64
N CYS A 37 -0.85 8.89 16.20
CA CYS A 37 -0.30 8.56 17.52
C CYS A 37 1.24 8.65 17.56
N ILE A 38 1.92 8.18 16.51
CA ILE A 38 3.38 8.28 16.37
C ILE A 38 3.79 9.76 16.31
N CYS A 39 3.12 10.59 15.52
CA CYS A 39 3.41 12.02 15.44
C CYS A 39 3.25 12.73 16.80
N GLN A 40 2.24 12.39 17.58
CA GLN A 40 2.06 12.94 18.93
C GLN A 40 3.20 12.53 19.87
N LEU A 41 3.63 11.26 19.82
CA LEU A 41 4.74 10.75 20.63
C LEU A 41 6.08 11.41 20.26
N GLU A 42 6.39 11.55 18.97
CA GLU A 42 7.60 12.23 18.49
C GLU A 42 7.64 13.69 18.94
N THR A 43 6.50 14.37 18.90
CA THR A 43 6.34 15.74 19.40
C THR A 43 6.61 15.81 20.90
N GLY A 44 6.06 14.87 21.68
CA GLY A 44 6.29 14.76 23.12
C GLY A 44 7.76 14.48 23.46
N MET A 45 8.41 13.55 22.76
CA MET A 45 9.83 13.24 22.95
C MET A 45 10.73 14.43 22.60
N THR A 46 10.39 15.18 21.54
CA THR A 46 11.13 16.39 21.15
C THR A 46 10.99 17.49 22.20
N ALA A 47 9.80 17.64 22.79
CA ALA A 47 9.59 18.56 23.90
C ALA A 47 10.41 18.14 25.12
N VAL A 48 10.35 16.88 25.54
CA VAL A 48 11.13 16.35 26.68
C VAL A 48 12.64 16.52 26.48
N GLY A 49 13.16 16.25 25.27
CA GLY A 49 14.57 16.47 24.94
C GLY A 49 15.00 17.94 25.08
N LYS A 50 14.14 18.88 24.65
CA LYS A 50 14.41 20.32 24.76
C LYS A 50 14.27 20.84 26.20
N PHE A 51 13.30 20.34 26.97
CA PHE A 51 12.98 20.86 28.30
C PHE A 51 13.73 20.18 29.45
N ILE A 52 14.20 18.94 29.28
CA ILE A 52 14.86 18.18 30.36
C ILE A 52 16.33 17.93 30.03
N ILE A 53 16.64 17.40 28.85
CA ILE A 53 18.00 16.95 28.52
C ILE A 53 18.92 18.15 28.25
N LEU A 54 18.47 19.11 27.44
CA LEU A 54 19.30 20.26 27.08
C LEU A 54 19.67 21.15 28.29
N PRO A 55 18.75 21.49 29.23
CA PRO A 55 19.11 22.26 30.43
C PRO A 55 19.97 21.46 31.40
N CYS A 56 19.76 20.14 31.55
CA CYS A 56 20.60 19.28 32.40
C CYS A 56 22.03 19.12 31.86
N LEU A 57 22.22 19.04 30.55
CA LEU A 57 23.55 18.99 29.95
C LEU A 57 24.27 20.33 30.05
N LEU A 58 23.55 21.45 29.89
CA LEU A 58 24.11 22.79 30.09
C LEU A 58 24.48 23.04 31.56
N SER A 59 23.65 22.61 32.52
CA SER A 59 23.96 22.73 33.95
C SER A 59 25.12 21.82 34.36
N PHE A 60 25.21 20.61 33.80
CA PHE A 60 26.36 19.71 34.01
C PHE A 60 27.65 20.27 33.40
N TYR A 61 27.60 20.84 32.20
CA TYR A 61 28.74 21.47 31.56
C TYR A 61 29.25 22.69 32.35
N GLU A 62 28.35 23.56 32.81
CA GLU A 62 28.73 24.70 33.67
C GLU A 62 29.25 24.23 35.05
N TRP A 63 28.65 23.19 35.65
CA TRP A 63 29.13 22.60 36.90
C TRP A 63 30.56 22.03 36.77
N THR A 64 30.86 21.28 35.70
CA THR A 64 32.22 20.74 35.45
C THR A 64 33.26 21.81 35.13
N LYS A 65 32.83 23.00 34.66
CA LYS A 65 33.68 24.16 34.43
C LYS A 65 33.97 24.92 35.72
N GLN A 66 32.97 25.02 36.61
CA GLN A 66 33.08 25.66 37.91
C GLN A 66 33.97 24.87 38.91
N PHE A 67 33.98 23.53 38.82
CA PHE A 67 34.63 22.66 39.81
C PHE A 67 35.98 22.03 39.38
N ARG A 68 36.59 22.48 38.27
CA ARG A 68 37.85 21.89 37.78
C ARG A 68 39.11 22.15 38.65
N PRO A 69 39.26 23.19 39.48
CA PRO A 69 40.50 23.36 40.25
C PRO A 69 40.37 22.95 41.73
N ALA A 70 39.67 21.84 42.05
CA ALA A 70 39.51 21.41 43.45
C ALA A 70 39.64 19.91 43.70
N THR A 71 40.30 19.14 42.81
CA THR A 71 40.61 17.72 43.07
C THR A 71 42.04 17.47 43.55
N GLU A 72 42.81 18.52 43.82
CA GLU A 72 44.02 18.43 44.63
C GLU A 72 43.84 19.27 45.89
N LEU A 73 43.19 18.72 46.93
CA LEU A 73 43.45 18.93 48.36
C LEU A 73 42.25 18.51 49.23
N PHE A 74 42.56 17.72 50.27
CA PHE A 74 41.78 17.39 51.48
C PHE A 74 40.81 16.18 51.52
N ILE A 75 41.39 15.13 52.12
CA ILE A 75 40.91 14.11 53.07
C ILE A 75 39.64 14.47 53.90
N PHE A 76 38.64 13.55 53.91
CA PHE A 76 37.61 13.10 54.92
C PHE A 76 37.29 13.92 56.22
N PRO A 77 36.14 13.74 56.95
CA PRO A 77 34.84 13.05 56.70
C PRO A 77 33.57 13.92 56.91
N LEU A 78 32.42 13.47 56.39
CA LEU A 78 31.07 13.82 56.89
C LEU A 78 30.74 12.93 58.11
N PRO A 79 30.46 13.50 59.29
CA PRO A 79 29.10 13.36 59.85
C PRO A 79 28.72 14.47 60.84
N LEU A 80 27.94 15.49 60.46
CA LEU A 80 27.43 16.45 61.46
C LEU A 80 26.20 17.28 61.06
N GLU A 81 25.20 16.77 60.34
CA GLU A 81 23.91 17.51 60.22
C GLU A 81 22.68 16.58 60.14
N LEU A 82 22.62 15.56 61.01
CA LEU A 82 21.39 14.77 61.24
C LEU A 82 20.80 14.96 62.65
N ALA A 83 21.30 15.93 63.43
CA ALA A 83 20.92 16.13 64.83
C ALA A 83 20.23 17.47 65.13
N ALA A 84 19.79 18.23 64.12
CA ALA A 84 19.14 19.52 64.35
C ALA A 84 17.96 19.75 63.38
N VAL A 85 16.85 19.05 63.63
CA VAL A 85 15.52 19.57 63.25
C VAL A 85 14.69 19.60 64.52
N GLU A 86 14.78 20.75 65.18
CA GLU A 86 13.98 21.15 66.32
C GLU A 86 12.56 21.50 65.84
N GLU A 87 11.60 20.99 66.59
CA GLU A 87 10.16 21.08 66.40
C GLU A 87 9.69 22.54 66.47
N LYS A 88 9.19 23.08 65.36
CA LYS A 88 8.29 24.25 65.38
C LYS A 88 6.98 23.91 64.69
N GLY A 89 5.91 24.04 65.48
CA GLY A 89 4.53 23.75 65.10
C GLY A 89 4.08 24.53 63.88
N PHE A 90 3.49 23.79 62.95
CA PHE A 90 2.69 24.31 61.86
C PHE A 90 1.37 23.54 61.91
N ASP A 91 0.30 24.23 62.28
CA ASP A 91 -1.10 23.76 62.23
C ASP A 91 -1.52 23.62 60.77
N ASP A 92 -1.18 22.47 60.20
CA ASP A 92 -1.89 21.73 59.13
C ASP A 92 -1.06 20.49 58.74
N LYS A 93 -0.48 19.81 59.75
CA LYS A 93 0.38 18.64 59.54
C LYS A 93 -0.43 17.38 59.80
N PRO A 94 -0.72 16.55 58.78
CA PRO A 94 -1.45 15.30 59.00
C PRO A 94 -0.66 14.43 60.00
N SER A 95 -1.36 13.81 60.94
CA SER A 95 -0.74 13.01 61.99
C SER A 95 0.23 11.99 61.38
N LEU A 96 1.36 11.73 62.05
CA LEU A 96 2.43 10.86 61.54
C LEU A 96 1.93 9.47 61.11
N LYS A 97 0.84 9.00 61.74
CA LYS A 97 0.11 7.77 61.37
C LYS A 97 -0.65 7.88 60.04
N SER A 98 -1.30 9.02 59.78
CA SER A 98 -1.98 9.29 58.50
C SER A 98 -1.00 9.33 57.34
N CYS A 99 0.15 9.98 57.54
CA CYS A 99 1.22 10.05 56.54
C CYS A 99 1.81 8.66 56.23
N GLN A 100 1.94 7.80 57.25
CA GLN A 100 2.39 6.42 57.09
C GLN A 100 1.38 5.53 56.34
N GLU A 101 0.08 5.70 56.60
CA GLU A 101 -1.01 5.00 55.91
C GLU A 101 -1.08 5.41 54.42
N GLU A 102 -0.94 6.71 54.13
CA GLU A 102 -0.86 7.20 52.75
C GLU A 102 0.38 6.70 52.04
N MET A 103 1.56 6.69 52.68
CA MET A 103 2.77 6.10 52.10
C MET A 103 2.55 4.63 51.73
N LYS A 104 1.86 3.86 52.59
CA LYS A 104 1.59 2.45 52.34
C LYS A 104 0.66 2.26 51.13
N LYS A 105 -0.42 3.05 51.04
CA LYS A 105 -1.30 3.08 49.85
C LYS A 105 -0.56 3.45 48.57
N VAL A 106 0.29 4.48 48.63
CA VAL A 106 1.09 4.93 47.48
C VAL A 106 2.07 3.85 47.06
N THR A 107 2.66 3.11 48.00
CA THR A 107 3.58 2.02 47.69
C THR A 107 2.85 0.82 47.05
N GLU A 108 1.66 0.46 47.54
CA GLU A 108 0.83 -0.59 46.94
C GLU A 108 0.37 -0.20 45.52
N ALA A 109 -0.03 1.06 45.31
CA ALA A 109 -0.38 1.59 43.99
C ALA A 109 0.81 1.57 43.03
N LEU A 110 2.01 1.97 43.51
CA LEU A 110 3.24 1.95 42.72
C LEU A 110 3.57 0.54 42.20
N VAL A 111 3.41 -0.48 43.04
CA VAL A 111 3.68 -1.88 42.66
C VAL A 111 2.67 -2.40 41.64
N ASP A 112 1.39 -2.03 41.73
CA ASP A 112 0.41 -2.41 40.71
C ASP A 112 0.64 -1.66 39.40
N ASP A 113 0.99 -0.37 39.44
CA ASP A 113 1.36 0.41 38.24
C ASP A 113 2.60 -0.17 37.55
N GLU A 114 3.62 -0.58 38.30
CA GLU A 114 4.82 -1.24 37.76
C GLU A 114 4.50 -2.58 37.09
N ARG A 115 3.55 -3.34 37.67
CA ARG A 115 3.03 -4.57 37.06
C ARG A 115 2.27 -4.28 35.76
N GLN A 116 1.43 -3.25 35.74
CA GLN A 116 0.67 -2.86 34.55
C GLN A 116 1.59 -2.36 33.42
N MET A 117 2.62 -1.57 33.76
CA MET A 117 3.64 -1.15 32.79
C MET A 117 4.36 -2.35 32.17
N SER A 118 4.74 -3.34 32.99
CA SER A 118 5.40 -4.56 32.51
C SER A 118 4.52 -5.37 31.53
N GLU A 119 3.22 -5.49 31.83
CA GLU A 119 2.25 -6.15 30.95
C GLU A 119 2.08 -5.37 29.64
N LEU A 120 1.95 -4.04 29.71
CA LEU A 120 1.85 -3.18 28.53
C LEU A 120 3.09 -3.26 27.63
N GLU A 121 4.29 -3.33 28.22
CA GLU A 121 5.54 -3.52 27.46
C GLU A 121 5.56 -4.86 26.72
N LEU A 122 5.09 -5.94 27.36
CA LEU A 122 4.98 -7.25 26.73
C LEU A 122 3.99 -7.23 25.56
N GLN A 123 2.82 -6.61 25.74
CA GLN A 123 1.82 -6.45 24.70
C GLN A 123 2.34 -5.61 23.52
N LYS A 124 3.02 -4.50 23.80
CA LYS A 124 3.69 -3.67 22.78
C LYS A 124 4.67 -4.50 21.96
N LYS A 125 5.48 -5.33 22.61
CA LYS A 125 6.44 -6.21 21.93
C LYS A 125 5.76 -7.25 21.04
N GLN A 126 4.69 -7.87 21.53
CA GLN A 126 3.89 -8.82 20.74
C GLN A 126 3.24 -8.15 19.52
N ASN A 127 2.67 -6.96 19.70
CA ASN A 127 2.04 -6.21 18.61
C ASN A 127 3.07 -5.75 17.57
N SER A 128 4.26 -5.32 18.01
CA SER A 128 5.37 -5.01 17.12
C SER A 128 5.78 -6.20 16.26
N ASN A 129 5.89 -7.40 16.85
CA ASN A 129 6.19 -8.62 16.11
C ASN A 129 5.10 -8.98 15.09
N LYS A 130 3.82 -8.84 15.47
CA LYS A 130 2.69 -9.04 14.55
C LYS A 130 2.71 -8.05 13.40
N LEU A 131 2.99 -6.77 13.67
CA LEU A 131 3.09 -5.73 12.65
C LEU A 131 4.21 -6.04 11.64
N ASN A 132 5.38 -6.46 12.12
CA ASN A 132 6.50 -6.84 11.25
C ASN A 132 6.14 -8.03 10.35
N ARG A 133 5.41 -9.03 10.89
CA ARG A 133 4.91 -10.16 10.11
C ARG A 133 3.93 -9.72 9.02
N LEU A 134 2.92 -8.91 9.37
CA LEU A 134 1.94 -8.39 8.42
C LEU A 134 2.60 -7.53 7.32
N LYS A 135 3.61 -6.73 7.68
CA LYS A 135 4.40 -5.96 6.71
C LYS A 135 5.14 -6.87 5.72
N ALA A 136 5.68 -7.99 6.18
CA ALA A 136 6.33 -8.97 5.30
C ALA A 136 5.32 -9.66 4.38
N GLU A 137 4.14 -10.04 4.90
CA GLU A 137 3.05 -10.63 4.12
C GLU A 137 2.52 -9.64 3.06
N THR A 138 2.38 -8.36 3.41
CA THR A 138 1.95 -7.31 2.48
C THR A 138 2.92 -7.18 1.30
N LYS A 139 4.23 -7.12 1.58
CA LYS A 139 5.27 -7.07 0.53
C LYS A 139 5.27 -8.33 -0.35
N ASN A 140 4.99 -9.49 0.25
CA ASN A 140 4.87 -10.74 -0.49
C ASN A 140 3.66 -10.66 -1.46
N LEU A 141 2.49 -10.27 -0.97
CA LEU A 141 1.29 -10.14 -1.79
C LEU A 141 1.47 -9.12 -2.92
N GLU A 142 2.12 -7.98 -2.65
CA GLU A 142 2.45 -6.96 -3.65
C GLU A 142 3.32 -7.52 -4.78
N SER A 143 4.31 -8.36 -4.44
CA SER A 143 5.12 -9.09 -5.43
C SER A 143 4.27 -10.01 -6.31
N HIS A 144 3.36 -10.78 -5.70
CA HIS A 144 2.44 -11.64 -6.45
C HIS A 144 1.52 -10.85 -7.39
N VAL A 145 1.00 -9.70 -6.95
CA VAL A 145 0.19 -8.80 -7.79
C VAL A 145 1.02 -8.27 -8.97
N THR A 146 2.27 -7.91 -8.73
CA THR A 146 3.19 -7.44 -9.79
C THR A 146 3.42 -8.53 -10.84
N ILE A 147 3.64 -9.78 -10.42
CA ILE A 147 3.79 -10.93 -11.33
C ILE A 147 2.49 -11.15 -12.12
N LEU A 148 1.33 -11.08 -11.48
CA LEU A 148 0.04 -11.22 -12.14
C LEU A 148 -0.18 -10.13 -13.20
N HIS A 149 0.19 -8.88 -12.93
CA HIS A 149 0.15 -7.80 -13.91
C HIS A 149 1.13 -8.00 -15.07
N MET A 150 2.23 -8.71 -14.87
CA MET A 150 3.20 -9.02 -15.93
C MET A 150 2.69 -10.13 -16.87
N VAL A 151 1.96 -11.12 -16.35
CA VAL A 151 1.42 -12.23 -17.16
C VAL A 151 0.06 -11.91 -17.79
N ASN A 152 -0.66 -10.92 -17.26
CA ASN A 152 -1.95 -10.51 -17.80
C ASN A 152 -1.76 -9.42 -18.87
N GLU A 153 -2.24 -9.67 -20.09
CA GLU A 153 -2.10 -8.74 -21.23
C GLU A 153 -2.98 -7.49 -21.11
N TRP A 154 -4.03 -7.55 -20.29
CA TRP A 154 -4.97 -6.45 -20.11
C TRP A 154 -5.13 -6.02 -18.66
N LYS A 155 -5.46 -4.75 -18.45
CA LYS A 155 -5.86 -4.22 -17.16
C LYS A 155 -7.30 -3.75 -17.22
N PHE A 156 -7.99 -3.88 -16.08
CA PHE A 156 -9.29 -3.28 -15.92
C PHE A 156 -9.12 -1.76 -15.79
N GLY A 157 -9.82 -1.01 -16.62
CA GLY A 157 -9.84 0.45 -16.58
C GLY A 157 -11.07 0.97 -15.84
N GLU A 158 -11.71 1.99 -16.41
CA GLU A 158 -12.90 2.61 -15.84
C GLU A 158 -14.17 1.79 -16.10
N LYS A 159 -15.09 1.82 -15.14
CA LYS A 159 -16.46 1.31 -15.30
C LYS A 159 -17.47 2.36 -14.87
N THR A 160 -18.36 2.70 -15.80
CA THR A 160 -19.55 3.53 -15.57
C THR A 160 -20.81 2.65 -15.59
N ASP A 161 -22.00 3.23 -15.40
CA ASP A 161 -23.26 2.48 -15.32
C ASP A 161 -23.52 1.57 -16.54
N ASN A 162 -23.10 2.02 -17.73
CA ASN A 162 -23.35 1.34 -19.00
C ASN A 162 -22.09 1.13 -19.84
N CYS A 163 -20.89 1.45 -19.35
CA CYS A 163 -19.66 1.24 -20.12
C CYS A 163 -18.56 0.65 -19.25
N THR A 164 -17.81 -0.30 -19.80
CA THR A 164 -16.60 -0.84 -19.18
C THR A 164 -15.42 -0.68 -20.14
N THR A 165 -14.30 -0.17 -19.64
CA THR A 165 -13.06 -0.02 -20.41
C THR A 165 -12.01 -1.01 -19.91
N TYR A 166 -11.34 -1.67 -20.83
CA TYR A 166 -10.15 -2.49 -20.60
C TYR A 166 -8.98 -1.89 -21.37
N THR A 167 -7.78 -1.96 -20.81
CA THR A 167 -6.57 -1.42 -21.43
C THR A 167 -5.57 -2.51 -21.73
N PHE A 168 -4.85 -2.37 -22.84
CA PHE A 168 -3.80 -3.26 -23.34
C PHE A 168 -2.55 -2.42 -23.66
N LEU A 169 -1.40 -3.08 -23.86
CA LEU A 169 -0.15 -2.45 -24.32
C LEU A 169 0.28 -1.22 -23.49
N HIS A 170 0.23 -1.32 -22.15
CA HIS A 170 0.55 -0.19 -21.27
C HIS A 170 -0.32 1.04 -21.55
N GLU A 171 -1.64 0.83 -21.64
CA GLU A 171 -2.65 1.89 -21.80
C GLU A 171 -2.63 2.61 -23.15
N THR A 172 -1.90 2.11 -24.14
CA THR A 172 -1.95 2.66 -25.50
C THR A 172 -3.10 2.09 -26.34
N MET A 173 -3.70 0.97 -25.92
CA MET A 173 -4.87 0.38 -26.59
C MET A 173 -6.02 0.21 -25.59
N HIS A 174 -7.18 0.77 -25.92
CA HIS A 174 -8.38 0.72 -25.09
C HIS A 174 -9.49 -0.05 -25.79
N LEU A 175 -10.09 -1.00 -25.07
CA LEU A 175 -11.29 -1.73 -25.47
C LEU A 175 -12.47 -1.25 -24.61
N GLN A 176 -13.42 -0.57 -25.23
CA GLN A 176 -14.63 -0.05 -24.59
C GLN A 176 -15.83 -0.91 -24.96
N LEU A 177 -16.55 -1.37 -23.94
CA LEU A 177 -17.79 -2.15 -24.07
C LEU A 177 -18.95 -1.30 -23.55
N VAL A 178 -19.86 -0.93 -24.45
CA VAL A 178 -21.09 -0.22 -24.11
C VAL A 178 -22.23 -1.23 -24.00
N TYR A 179 -22.98 -1.16 -22.90
CA TYR A 179 -24.12 -2.02 -22.62
C TYR A 179 -25.44 -1.28 -22.85
N GLU A 180 -26.49 -2.03 -23.17
CA GLU A 180 -27.85 -1.51 -23.18
C GLU A 180 -28.26 -1.03 -21.77
N LYS A 181 -28.99 0.10 -21.72
CA LYS A 181 -29.50 0.65 -20.45
C LYS A 181 -30.45 -0.37 -19.80
N SER A 182 -30.22 -0.69 -18.53
CA SER A 182 -31.16 -1.52 -17.77
C SER A 182 -32.40 -0.69 -17.42
N ASN A 183 -33.59 -1.12 -17.85
CA ASN A 183 -34.85 -0.54 -17.41
C ASN A 183 -35.04 -0.90 -15.93
N GLY A 184 -35.04 0.11 -15.06
CA GLY A 184 -34.86 -0.04 -13.61
C GLY A 184 -36.11 -0.48 -12.85
N THR A 185 -36.65 -1.67 -13.11
CA THR A 185 -37.78 -2.19 -12.34
C THR A 185 -37.62 -3.59 -11.75
N ASP A 186 -36.57 -4.34 -12.06
CA ASP A 186 -36.46 -5.70 -11.54
C ASP A 186 -35.46 -5.77 -10.38
N ALA A 187 -36.02 -5.81 -9.17
CA ALA A 187 -35.31 -6.04 -7.90
C ALA A 187 -34.82 -7.49 -7.73
N ASP A 188 -34.76 -8.27 -8.80
CA ASP A 188 -34.30 -9.64 -8.75
C ASP A 188 -33.71 -10.06 -10.11
N ASN A 189 -32.64 -10.85 -10.03
CA ASN A 189 -31.82 -11.40 -11.10
C ASN A 189 -30.80 -10.50 -11.83
N GLN A 190 -29.59 -11.07 -11.88
CA GLN A 190 -28.47 -10.78 -12.76
C GLN A 190 -28.89 -10.89 -14.24
N SER A 191 -29.70 -9.97 -14.74
CA SER A 191 -30.10 -9.93 -16.14
C SER A 191 -28.83 -9.83 -17.00
N GLU A 192 -28.67 -10.78 -17.92
CA GLU A 192 -27.61 -10.75 -18.92
C GLU A 192 -27.74 -9.46 -19.73
N ARG A 193 -26.78 -8.54 -19.55
CA ARG A 193 -26.76 -7.29 -20.32
C ARG A 193 -26.18 -7.53 -21.69
N LYS A 194 -26.90 -7.10 -22.73
CA LYS A 194 -26.43 -7.07 -24.10
C LYS A 194 -25.42 -5.94 -24.29
N ILE A 195 -24.43 -6.21 -25.13
CA ILE A 195 -23.43 -5.24 -25.55
C ILE A 195 -24.01 -4.55 -26.79
N SER A 196 -24.20 -3.24 -26.73
CA SER A 196 -24.67 -2.45 -27.86
C SER A 196 -23.53 -2.10 -28.82
N HIS A 197 -22.37 -1.75 -28.26
CA HIS A 197 -21.20 -1.36 -29.04
C HIS A 197 -19.90 -1.85 -28.40
N ILE A 198 -19.00 -2.32 -29.26
CA ILE A 198 -17.60 -2.62 -28.94
C ILE A 198 -16.76 -1.62 -29.71
N THR A 199 -15.88 -0.89 -29.02
CA THR A 199 -15.05 0.14 -29.63
C THR A 199 -13.62 0.00 -29.17
N PHE A 200 -12.69 0.10 -30.12
CA PHE A 200 -11.27 0.10 -29.84
C PHE A 200 -10.71 1.51 -30.07
N LYS A 201 -9.82 1.96 -29.19
CA LYS A 201 -9.09 3.22 -29.34
C LYS A 201 -7.60 2.94 -29.18
N LEU A 202 -6.84 3.18 -30.24
CA LEU A 202 -5.39 3.09 -30.22
C LEU A 202 -4.83 4.51 -30.09
N GLN A 203 -4.12 4.76 -28.99
CA GLN A 203 -3.51 6.03 -28.64
C GLN A 203 -2.00 5.82 -28.52
N LEU A 204 -1.30 6.02 -29.64
CA LEU A 204 0.16 5.98 -29.71
C LEU A 204 0.65 7.33 -30.25
N ASP A 205 1.66 7.91 -29.61
CA ASP A 205 2.35 9.11 -30.10
C ASP A 205 3.27 8.71 -31.26
N ASP A 206 2.83 8.90 -32.50
CA ASP A 206 3.53 8.40 -33.70
C ASP A 206 4.92 9.03 -33.88
N GLU A 207 5.11 10.27 -33.44
CA GLU A 207 6.37 10.99 -33.55
C GLU A 207 7.41 10.51 -32.54
N LYS A 208 6.98 10.25 -31.29
CA LYS A 208 7.89 9.81 -30.22
C LYS A 208 8.09 8.30 -30.18
N SER A 209 7.19 7.54 -30.78
CA SER A 209 7.20 6.08 -30.66
C SER A 209 8.21 5.41 -31.58
N GLN A 210 8.83 4.35 -31.07
CA GLN A 210 9.75 3.52 -31.84
C GLN A 210 9.01 2.80 -32.98
N CYS A 211 9.72 2.52 -34.08
CA CYS A 211 9.10 1.93 -35.28
C CYS A 211 8.43 0.58 -35.03
N HIS A 212 8.95 -0.25 -34.11
CA HIS A 212 8.34 -1.53 -33.76
C HIS A 212 7.02 -1.35 -33.00
N ALA A 213 6.91 -0.33 -32.13
CA ALA A 213 5.66 0.00 -31.45
C ALA A 213 4.60 0.50 -32.45
N ARG A 214 5.01 1.35 -33.40
CA ARG A 214 4.14 1.80 -34.49
C ARG A 214 3.63 0.63 -35.33
N LEU A 215 4.51 -0.31 -35.69
CA LEU A 215 4.12 -1.52 -36.42
C LEU A 215 3.09 -2.35 -35.66
N VAL A 216 3.31 -2.58 -34.36
CA VAL A 216 2.35 -3.30 -33.50
C VAL A 216 0.98 -2.64 -33.52
N HIS A 217 0.93 -1.32 -33.32
CA HIS A 217 -0.32 -0.57 -33.36
C HIS A 217 -0.99 -0.63 -34.73
N LYS A 218 -0.22 -0.57 -35.81
CA LYS A 218 -0.75 -0.68 -37.17
C LYS A 218 -1.36 -2.04 -37.46
N LEU A 219 -0.66 -3.13 -37.12
CA LEU A 219 -1.16 -4.49 -37.28
C LEU A 219 -2.45 -4.71 -36.48
N LEU A 220 -2.53 -4.15 -35.26
CA LEU A 220 -3.73 -4.20 -34.45
C LEU A 220 -4.87 -3.38 -35.06
N SER A 221 -4.59 -2.19 -35.60
CA SER A 221 -5.60 -1.39 -36.32
C SER A 221 -6.18 -2.18 -37.48
N GLN A 222 -5.33 -2.78 -38.31
CA GLN A 222 -5.74 -3.61 -39.45
C GLN A 222 -6.58 -4.81 -39.02
N TYR A 223 -6.20 -5.48 -37.94
CA TYR A 223 -6.98 -6.58 -37.37
C TYR A 223 -8.37 -6.12 -36.91
N ILE A 224 -8.45 -5.00 -36.19
CA ILE A 224 -9.70 -4.46 -35.65
C ILE A 224 -10.62 -4.01 -36.78
N GLU A 225 -10.08 -3.32 -37.78
CA GLU A 225 -10.80 -2.84 -38.97
C GLU A 225 -11.29 -3.99 -39.84
N SER A 226 -10.55 -5.11 -39.89
CA SER A 226 -10.94 -6.30 -40.67
C SER A 226 -12.17 -7.03 -40.10
N GLU A 227 -12.44 -6.87 -38.81
CA GLU A 227 -13.55 -7.52 -38.11
C GLU A 227 -14.70 -6.52 -37.96
N THR A 228 -15.71 -6.63 -38.82
CA THR A 228 -16.86 -5.71 -38.84
C THR A 228 -17.96 -6.10 -37.86
N SER A 229 -17.91 -7.31 -37.29
CA SER A 229 -19.02 -7.94 -36.56
C SER A 229 -18.69 -8.29 -35.10
N TRP A 230 -17.89 -7.47 -34.42
CA TRP A 230 -17.51 -7.69 -33.01
C TRP A 230 -18.71 -7.96 -32.08
N VAL A 231 -19.79 -7.19 -32.22
CA VAL A 231 -21.00 -7.32 -31.38
C VAL A 231 -21.75 -8.61 -31.69
N GLU A 232 -21.78 -9.06 -32.96
CA GLU A 232 -22.43 -10.33 -33.33
C GLU A 232 -21.67 -11.54 -32.75
N LYS A 233 -20.34 -11.45 -32.71
CA LYS A 233 -19.46 -12.49 -32.15
C LYS A 233 -19.49 -12.53 -30.62
N TYR A 234 -19.66 -11.38 -29.98
CA TYR A 234 -19.69 -11.23 -28.52
C TYR A 234 -20.89 -10.38 -28.06
N PRO A 235 -22.12 -10.93 -28.16
CA PRO A 235 -23.34 -10.12 -28.00
C PRO A 235 -23.69 -9.75 -26.57
N THR A 236 -23.15 -10.45 -25.58
CA THR A 236 -23.56 -10.30 -24.19
C THR A 236 -22.39 -10.24 -23.22
N LYS A 237 -22.65 -9.77 -22.01
CA LYS A 237 -21.67 -9.72 -20.93
C LYS A 237 -20.98 -11.07 -20.64
N ARG A 238 -21.66 -12.21 -20.85
CA ARG A 238 -21.07 -13.54 -20.65
C ARG A 238 -19.93 -13.85 -21.63
N HIS A 239 -19.92 -13.18 -22.78
CA HIS A 239 -18.90 -13.33 -23.80
C HIS A 239 -17.63 -12.51 -23.52
N VAL A 240 -17.67 -11.59 -22.54
CA VAL A 240 -16.53 -10.68 -22.25
C VAL A 240 -15.23 -11.43 -21.94
N PRO A 241 -15.20 -12.48 -21.10
CA PRO A 241 -13.96 -13.24 -20.88
C PRO A 241 -13.38 -13.85 -22.16
N LYS A 242 -14.26 -14.32 -23.07
CA LYS A 242 -13.85 -14.89 -24.36
C LYS A 242 -13.34 -13.82 -25.32
N LEU A 243 -14.03 -12.67 -25.39
CA LEU A 243 -13.57 -11.49 -26.13
C LEU A 243 -12.19 -11.04 -25.65
N LEU A 244 -12.00 -10.88 -24.34
CA LEU A 244 -10.72 -10.49 -23.75
C LEU A 244 -9.63 -11.50 -24.07
N HIS A 245 -9.92 -12.80 -23.99
CA HIS A 245 -8.97 -13.84 -24.36
C HIS A 245 -8.56 -13.77 -25.84
N ASP A 246 -9.52 -13.65 -26.75
CA ASP A 246 -9.26 -13.65 -28.19
C ASP A 246 -8.49 -12.39 -28.62
N VAL A 247 -8.83 -11.22 -28.07
CA VAL A 247 -8.07 -9.98 -28.27
C VAL A 247 -6.67 -10.09 -27.66
N SER A 248 -6.55 -10.63 -26.44
CA SER A 248 -5.25 -10.82 -25.77
C SER A 248 -4.31 -11.69 -26.59
N LEU A 249 -4.83 -12.74 -27.23
CA LEU A 249 -4.02 -13.64 -28.05
C LEU A 249 -3.39 -12.89 -29.24
N VAL A 250 -4.16 -12.02 -29.90
CA VAL A 250 -3.66 -11.22 -31.03
C VAL A 250 -2.68 -10.15 -30.53
N VAL A 251 -3.04 -9.41 -29.49
CA VAL A 251 -2.18 -8.39 -28.86
C VAL A 251 -0.85 -8.98 -28.42
N SER A 252 -0.87 -10.14 -27.76
CA SER A 252 0.33 -10.82 -27.28
C SER A 252 1.27 -11.21 -28.43
N ARG A 253 0.72 -11.76 -29.51
CA ARG A 253 1.51 -12.12 -30.71
C ARG A 253 2.11 -10.90 -31.39
N CYS A 254 1.34 -9.83 -31.55
CA CYS A 254 1.86 -8.58 -32.11
C CYS A 254 2.95 -7.98 -31.19
N ARG A 255 2.74 -7.97 -29.87
CA ARG A 255 3.73 -7.49 -28.89
C ARG A 255 5.04 -8.27 -28.96
N LEU A 256 4.96 -9.60 -29.03
CA LEU A 256 6.13 -10.47 -29.21
C LEU A 256 6.87 -10.16 -30.52
N LEU A 257 6.15 -10.02 -31.64
CA LEU A 257 6.74 -9.62 -32.91
C LEU A 257 7.45 -8.26 -32.81
N GLY A 258 6.84 -7.28 -32.15
CA GLY A 258 7.45 -5.97 -31.91
C GLY A 258 8.75 -6.09 -31.11
N GLU A 259 8.78 -6.95 -30.10
CA GLU A 259 9.97 -7.21 -29.29
C GLU A 259 11.07 -7.94 -30.07
N GLU A 260 10.72 -8.92 -30.90
CA GLU A 260 11.65 -9.60 -31.80
C GLU A 260 12.30 -8.62 -32.77
N ILE A 261 11.52 -7.72 -33.38
CA ILE A 261 12.04 -6.67 -34.27
C ILE A 261 12.96 -5.72 -33.50
N ARG A 262 12.59 -5.33 -32.28
CA ARG A 262 13.44 -4.50 -31.41
C ARG A 262 14.78 -5.19 -31.13
N LEU A 263 14.76 -6.48 -30.82
CA LEU A 263 15.96 -7.26 -30.56
C LEU A 263 16.81 -7.46 -31.82
N LEU A 264 16.20 -7.71 -32.97
CA LEU A 264 16.92 -7.80 -34.25
C LEU A 264 17.57 -6.48 -34.63
N LYS A 265 16.93 -5.34 -34.37
CA LYS A 265 17.55 -4.02 -34.56
C LYS A 265 18.75 -3.79 -33.64
N MET A 266 18.69 -4.30 -32.41
CA MET A 266 19.74 -4.09 -31.41
C MET A 266 20.91 -5.07 -31.56
N TRP A 267 20.64 -6.32 -31.94
CA TRP A 267 21.61 -7.42 -31.92
C TRP A 267 21.80 -8.13 -33.27
N GLY A 268 20.98 -7.83 -34.27
CA GLY A 268 20.99 -8.51 -35.57
C GLY A 268 22.32 -8.37 -36.30
N GLY A 269 22.95 -7.20 -36.25
CA GLY A 269 24.27 -6.99 -36.86
C GLY A 269 25.39 -7.80 -36.20
N LEU A 270 25.31 -8.07 -34.89
CA LEU A 270 26.36 -8.78 -34.16
C LEU A 270 26.30 -10.31 -34.33
N ARG A 271 25.11 -10.86 -34.58
CA ARG A 271 24.89 -12.33 -34.60
C ARG A 271 24.41 -12.87 -35.93
N LEU A 272 23.79 -12.04 -36.76
CA LEU A 272 23.05 -12.48 -37.95
C LEU A 272 23.44 -11.68 -39.21
N ASP A 273 24.44 -10.79 -39.11
CA ASP A 273 24.90 -9.91 -40.21
C ASP A 273 23.77 -9.06 -40.81
N ILE A 274 22.78 -8.70 -39.99
CA ILE A 274 21.67 -7.82 -40.40
C ILE A 274 22.12 -6.36 -40.25
N LEU A 275 22.38 -5.70 -41.39
CA LEU A 275 22.91 -4.34 -41.45
C LEU A 275 21.86 -3.25 -41.22
N ASP A 276 20.62 -3.46 -41.68
CA ASP A 276 19.51 -2.53 -41.46
C ASP A 276 18.17 -3.27 -41.44
N ILE A 277 17.22 -2.73 -40.67
CA ILE A 277 15.83 -3.19 -40.63
C ILE A 277 14.93 -1.96 -40.68
N SER A 278 14.19 -1.82 -41.77
CA SER A 278 13.14 -0.82 -41.90
C SER A 278 11.77 -1.44 -41.74
N CYS A 279 10.88 -0.76 -41.02
CA CYS A 279 9.47 -1.11 -40.95
C CYS A 279 8.73 -0.15 -41.89
N VAL A 280 8.48 -0.59 -43.11
CA VAL A 280 7.62 0.13 -44.07
C VAL A 280 6.20 -0.39 -43.99
N ASP A 281 5.26 0.48 -44.29
CA ASP A 281 3.84 0.20 -44.24
C ASP A 281 3.48 -1.06 -45.03
N THR A 282 2.73 -1.97 -44.40
CA THR A 282 2.12 -3.09 -45.09
C THR A 282 1.11 -2.56 -46.11
N GLN A 283 1.34 -2.87 -47.38
CA GLN A 283 0.41 -2.65 -48.50
C GLN A 283 -0.83 -3.53 -48.37
#